data_AF-A0A8R1IH29-F1
#
_entry.id   AF-A0A8R1IH29-F1
#
_cell.length_a   1.000
_cell.length_b   1.000
_cell.length_c   1.000
_cell.angle_alpha   90.00
_cell.angle_beta   90.00
_cell.angle_gamma   90.00
#
_symmetry.space_group_name_H-M   'P 1'
#
loop_
_entity.id
_entity.type
_entity.pdbx_description
1 polymer ?
#
loop_
_entity_poly.entity_id
_entity_poly.type
_entity_poly.pdbx_seq_one_letter_code
_entity_poly.pdbx_strand_id
1 'polypeptide(L)'
;MEKILVTISTGAASLAVLAVLFAVPSLYNTINEVHDEVLDGVSVFRVETDSAWTEMMDIQITVTPPSKPRVNPFNSVFRQKRQTFSGLPAWCQCEPTKPTCPPGPPGPPGQPGQPGLPGAPGPRGEDNTATYAPITCAPVSQDCIKCPQGPAGPQGPSGPG
;
A
#
# COMPACT_ATOMS: atom_id res chain seq x y z
N MET A 1 -12.71 46.27 29.95
CA MET A 1 -13.51 45.33 29.13
C MET A 1 -12.86 43.94 29.10
N GLU A 2 -11.55 43.85 28.84
CA GLU A 2 -10.79 42.58 28.78
C GLU A 2 -10.91 41.70 30.04
N LYS A 3 -10.79 42.28 31.24
CA LYS A 3 -10.88 41.51 32.51
C LYS A 3 -12.24 40.82 32.69
N ILE A 4 -13.33 41.49 32.29
CA ILE A 4 -14.70 40.94 32.38
C ILE A 4 -14.85 39.77 31.40
N LEU A 5 -14.31 39.93 30.20
CA LEU A 5 -14.36 38.91 29.15
C LEU A 5 -13.58 37.64 29.55
N VAL A 6 -12.42 37.80 30.18
CA VAL A 6 -11.62 36.69 30.73
C VAL A 6 -12.33 35.96 31.87
N THR A 7 -13.02 36.69 32.76
CA THR A 7 -13.76 36.04 33.87
C THR A 7 -14.96 35.24 33.36
N ILE A 8 -15.68 35.76 32.36
CA ILE A 8 -16.84 35.08 31.78
C ILE A 8 -16.40 33.81 31.03
N SER A 9 -15.35 33.89 30.21
CA SER A 9 -14.86 32.75 29.44
C SER A 9 -14.33 31.63 30.35
N THR A 10 -13.58 32.00 31.39
CA THR A 10 -13.05 31.03 32.37
C THR A 10 -14.17 30.36 33.15
N GLY A 11 -15.17 31.13 33.60
CA GLY A 11 -16.35 30.58 34.29
C GLY A 11 -17.13 29.61 33.39
N ALA A 12 -17.40 30.00 32.15
CA ALA A 12 -18.10 29.14 31.19
C ALA A 12 -17.33 27.84 30.92
N ALA A 13 -16.00 27.91 30.73
CA ALA A 13 -15.16 26.74 30.53
C ALA A 13 -15.18 25.81 31.75
N SER A 14 -15.08 26.35 32.97
CA SER A 14 -15.15 25.53 34.19
C SER A 14 -16.50 24.81 34.34
N LEU A 15 -17.62 25.47 34.02
CA LEU A 15 -18.94 24.85 34.06
C LEU A 15 -19.10 23.76 33.00
N ALA A 16 -18.58 23.98 31.79
CA ALA A 16 -18.60 22.97 30.74
C ALA A 16 -17.79 21.72 31.13
N VAL A 17 -16.60 21.90 31.71
CA VAL A 17 -15.77 20.78 32.19
C VAL A 17 -16.48 20.02 33.31
N LEU A 18 -17.08 20.72 34.27
CA LEU A 18 -17.86 20.08 35.33
C LEU A 18 -19.04 19.29 34.76
N ALA A 19 -19.79 19.86 33.81
CA ALA A 19 -20.90 19.17 33.16
C ALA A 19 -20.45 17.87 32.49
N VAL A 20 -19.32 17.88 31.77
CA VAL A 20 -18.76 16.68 31.14
C VAL A 20 -18.31 15.64 32.19
N LEU A 21 -17.69 16.09 33.28
CA LEU A 21 -17.26 15.22 34.38
C LEU A 21 -18.42 14.49 35.06
N PHE A 22 -19.63 15.06 35.07
CA PHE A 22 -20.83 14.39 35.58
C PHE A 22 -21.57 13.58 34.50
N ALA A 23 -21.64 14.10 33.27
CA ALA A 23 -22.36 13.45 32.18
C ALA A 23 -21.70 12.12 31.76
N VAL A 24 -20.37 12.06 31.70
CA VAL A 24 -19.65 10.84 31.26
C VAL A 24 -19.90 9.65 32.19
N PRO A 25 -19.73 9.74 33.52
CA PRO A 25 -20.09 8.65 34.43
C PRO A 25 -21.57 8.25 34.35
N SER A 26 -22.48 9.24 34.22
CA SER A 26 -23.91 8.95 34.08
C SER A 26 -24.19 8.15 32.81
N LEU A 27 -23.64 8.57 31.67
CA LEU A 27 -23.79 7.86 30.40
C LEU A 27 -23.18 6.46 30.46
N TYR A 28 -22.02 6.30 31.11
CA TYR A 28 -21.40 4.99 31.27
C TYR A 28 -22.31 4.02 32.05
N ASN A 29 -22.93 4.48 33.13
CA ASN A 29 -23.88 3.67 33.88
C ASN A 29 -25.09 3.27 33.04
N THR A 30 -25.67 4.22 32.29
CA THR A 30 -26.79 3.93 31.38
C THR A 30 -26.40 2.95 30.28
N ILE A 31 -25.20 3.07 29.70
CA ILE A 31 -24.72 2.14 28.67
C ILE A 31 -24.62 0.73 29.24
N ASN A 32 -24.09 0.56 30.45
CA ASN A 32 -23.98 -0.76 31.07
C ASN A 32 -25.36 -1.37 31.35
N GLU A 33 -26.30 -0.57 31.86
CA GLU A 33 -27.67 -1.01 32.11
C GLU A 33 -28.35 -1.49 30.81
N VAL A 34 -28.28 -0.70 29.74
CA VAL A 34 -28.86 -1.06 28.44
C VAL A 34 -28.13 -2.26 27.83
N HIS A 35 -26.81 -2.34 27.98
CA HIS A 35 -26.03 -3.48 27.50
C HIS A 35 -26.48 -4.78 28.17
N ASP A 36 -26.65 -4.76 29.49
CA ASP A 36 -27.06 -5.93 30.26
C ASP A 36 -28.51 -6.32 29.94
N GLU A 37 -29.42 -5.35 29.78
CA GLU A 37 -30.80 -5.59 29.35
C GLU A 37 -30.84 -6.24 27.95
N VAL A 38 -30.04 -5.77 27.00
CA VAL A 38 -29.97 -6.34 25.65
C VAL A 38 -29.41 -7.75 25.68
N LEU A 39 -28.35 -8.01 26.45
CA LEU A 39 -27.77 -9.35 26.57
C LEU A 39 -28.75 -10.34 27.20
N ASP A 40 -29.45 -9.92 28.25
CA ASP A 40 -30.49 -10.74 28.87
C ASP A 40 -31.63 -11.03 27.88
N GLY A 41 -32.14 -9.99 27.20
CA GLY A 41 -33.20 -10.13 26.19
C GLY A 41 -32.81 -11.06 25.03
N VAL A 42 -31.57 -10.97 24.52
CA VAL A 42 -31.06 -11.88 23.49
C VAL A 42 -30.97 -13.32 24.00
N SER A 43 -30.56 -13.50 25.26
CA SER A 43 -30.48 -14.82 25.87
C SER A 43 -31.86 -15.49 25.98
N VAL A 44 -32.87 -14.74 26.46
CA VAL A 44 -34.25 -15.21 26.56
C VAL A 44 -34.82 -15.50 25.18
N PHE A 45 -34.66 -14.57 24.23
CA PHE A 45 -35.13 -14.77 22.85
C PHE A 45 -34.52 -16.03 22.21
N ARG A 46 -33.24 -16.30 22.46
CA ARG A 46 -32.57 -17.51 21.98
C ARG A 46 -33.19 -18.78 22.57
N VAL A 47 -33.46 -18.80 23.88
CA VAL A 47 -34.08 -19.95 24.55
C VAL A 47 -35.48 -20.20 23.98
N GLU A 48 -36.30 -19.16 23.86
CA GLU A 48 -37.65 -19.26 23.30
C GLU A 48 -37.63 -19.75 21.84
N THR A 49 -36.72 -19.22 21.02
CA THR A 49 -36.60 -19.62 19.61
C THR A 49 -36.09 -21.07 19.47
N ASP A 50 -35.14 -21.50 20.29
CA ASP A 50 -34.61 -22.87 20.27
C ASP A 50 -35.65 -23.89 20.75
N SER A 51 -36.44 -23.51 21.76
CA SER A 51 -37.59 -24.29 22.23
C SER A 51 -38.63 -24.46 21.12
N ALA A 52 -39.05 -23.36 20.48
CA ALA A 52 -40.00 -23.39 19.37
C ALA A 52 -39.48 -24.20 18.17
N TRP A 53 -38.18 -24.13 17.88
CA TRP A 53 -37.54 -24.94 16.85
C TRP A 53 -37.56 -26.44 17.19
N THR A 54 -37.33 -26.78 18.45
CA THR A 54 -37.38 -28.18 18.93
C THR A 54 -38.79 -28.75 18.83
N GLU A 55 -39.81 -27.97 19.21
CA GLU A 55 -41.22 -28.35 19.08
C GLU A 55 -41.61 -28.55 17.61
N MET A 56 -41.21 -27.63 16.73
CA MET A 56 -41.41 -27.75 15.28
C MET A 56 -40.80 -29.05 14.71
N MET A 57 -39.60 -29.42 15.17
CA MET A 57 -38.94 -30.65 14.76
C MET A 57 -39.69 -31.90 15.26
N ASP A 58 -40.24 -31.87 16.49
CA ASP A 58 -40.98 -33.00 17.08
C ASP A 58 -42.31 -33.28 16.36
N ILE A 59 -43.03 -32.22 15.98
CA ILE A 59 -44.26 -32.34 15.16
C ILE A 59 -43.94 -33.07 13.84
N GLN A 60 -42.81 -32.78 13.19
CA GLN A 60 -42.46 -33.48 11.96
C GLN A 60 -41.97 -34.92 12.18
N ILE A 61 -41.39 -35.24 13.34
CA ILE A 61 -41.07 -36.64 13.71
C ILE A 61 -42.35 -37.48 13.86
N THR A 62 -43.41 -36.91 14.45
CA THR A 62 -44.69 -37.64 14.62
C THR A 62 -45.45 -37.85 13.30
N VAL A 63 -45.29 -36.95 12.32
CA VAL A 63 -45.96 -37.03 11.01
C VAL A 63 -45.15 -37.83 9.97
N THR A 64 -43.87 -38.12 10.22
CA THR A 64 -43.01 -38.86 9.28
C THR A 64 -43.05 -40.38 9.54
N PRO A 65 -43.31 -41.22 8.51
CA PRO A 65 -43.28 -42.67 8.66
C PRO A 65 -41.91 -43.20 9.16
N PRO A 66 -41.87 -44.21 10.05
CA PRO A 66 -40.62 -44.72 10.65
C PRO A 66 -39.62 -45.36 9.66
N SER A 67 -40.00 -45.53 8.39
CA SER A 67 -39.17 -46.08 7.31
C SER A 67 -38.25 -45.07 6.63
N LYS A 68 -38.36 -43.76 6.93
CA LYS A 68 -37.49 -42.71 6.37
C LYS A 68 -36.45 -42.24 7.39
N PRO A 69 -35.19 -41.99 6.96
CA PRO A 69 -34.18 -41.41 7.84
C PRO A 69 -34.64 -40.04 8.35
N ARG A 70 -34.22 -39.68 9.57
CA ARG A 70 -34.47 -38.36 10.15
C ARG A 70 -33.74 -37.30 9.33
N VAL A 71 -34.45 -36.63 8.42
CA VAL A 71 -33.89 -35.57 7.58
C VAL A 71 -34.34 -34.22 8.11
N ASN A 72 -33.46 -33.22 8.15
CA ASN A 72 -33.85 -31.86 8.49
C ASN A 72 -34.92 -31.38 7.48
N PRO A 73 -36.13 -31.07 7.95
CA PRO A 73 -37.28 -30.74 7.10
C PRO A 73 -37.10 -29.43 6.31
N PHE A 74 -36.17 -28.58 6.74
CA PHE A 74 -35.81 -27.34 6.07
C PHE A 74 -34.62 -27.48 5.12
N ASN A 75 -34.18 -28.69 4.78
CA ASN A 75 -33.15 -28.89 3.76
C ASN A 75 -33.54 -28.35 2.37
N SER A 76 -34.83 -28.13 2.11
CA SER A 76 -35.31 -27.44 0.91
C SER A 76 -35.26 -25.91 1.02
N VAL A 77 -35.27 -25.36 2.23
CA VAL A 77 -35.28 -23.91 2.52
C VAL A 77 -33.86 -23.38 2.73
N PHE A 78 -32.99 -24.16 3.37
CA PHE A 78 -31.58 -23.83 3.53
C PHE A 78 -30.74 -24.40 2.38
N ARG A 79 -29.89 -23.56 1.80
CA ARG A 79 -28.97 -23.98 0.72
C ARG A 79 -28.05 -25.10 1.22
N GLN A 80 -28.31 -26.32 0.75
CA GLN A 80 -27.43 -27.48 0.96
C GLN A 80 -25.99 -27.16 0.54
N LYS A 81 -25.02 -27.44 1.41
CA LYS A 81 -23.59 -27.31 1.10
C LYS A 81 -23.27 -28.33 -0.01
N ARG A 82 -22.66 -27.87 -1.11
CA ARG A 82 -22.30 -28.74 -2.26
C ARG A 82 -21.25 -29.81 -1.94
N GLN A 83 -20.71 -29.84 -0.72
CA GLN A 83 -19.66 -30.76 -0.27
C GLN A 83 -20.18 -31.77 0.77
N THR A 84 -21.40 -32.24 0.59
CA THR A 84 -21.94 -33.35 1.38
C THR A 84 -21.47 -34.66 0.72
N PHE A 85 -20.31 -35.17 1.15
CA PHE A 85 -19.69 -36.38 0.58
C PHE A 85 -20.28 -37.70 1.11
N SER A 86 -21.26 -37.64 2.01
CA SER A 86 -21.85 -38.81 2.68
C SER A 86 -22.72 -39.71 1.79
N GLY A 87 -22.92 -39.35 0.51
CA GLY A 87 -23.68 -40.14 -0.47
C GLY A 87 -22.90 -40.51 -1.74
N LEU A 88 -21.58 -40.27 -1.78
CA LEU A 88 -20.79 -40.52 -2.99
C LEU A 88 -20.21 -41.96 -3.00
N PRO A 89 -20.17 -42.62 -4.18
CA PRO A 89 -19.55 -43.94 -4.33
C PRO A 89 -18.06 -43.92 -3.92
N ALA A 90 -17.55 -45.07 -3.48
CA ALA A 90 -16.18 -45.25 -2.99
C ALA A 90 -15.07 -44.85 -3.98
N TRP A 91 -15.40 -44.70 -5.28
CA TRP A 91 -14.46 -44.33 -6.34
C TRP A 91 -14.42 -42.82 -6.64
N CYS A 92 -15.17 -41.99 -5.91
CA CYS A 92 -15.23 -40.56 -6.20
C CYS A 92 -14.05 -39.79 -5.56
N GLN A 93 -13.13 -39.27 -6.38
CA GLN A 93 -12.03 -38.43 -5.93
C GLN A 93 -12.51 -36.98 -5.77
N CYS A 94 -12.86 -36.63 -4.54
CA CYS A 94 -13.57 -35.40 -4.18
C CYS A 94 -12.68 -34.17 -4.02
N GLU A 95 -11.37 -34.39 -3.88
CA GLU A 95 -10.37 -33.35 -3.75
C GLU A 95 -9.37 -33.50 -4.92
N PRO A 96 -9.18 -32.45 -5.74
CA PRO A 96 -8.14 -32.47 -6.77
C PRO A 96 -6.79 -32.73 -6.10
N THR A 97 -6.01 -33.68 -6.64
CA THR A 97 -4.64 -33.93 -6.19
C THR A 97 -3.85 -32.63 -6.21
N LYS A 98 -3.56 -32.07 -5.04
CA LYS A 98 -2.78 -30.84 -4.89
C LYS A 98 -1.34 -31.13 -5.33
N PRO A 99 -0.86 -30.58 -6.46
CA PRO A 99 0.52 -30.78 -6.86
C PRO A 99 1.42 -30.09 -5.84
N THR A 100 2.36 -30.84 -5.27
CA THR A 100 3.43 -30.29 -4.44
C THR A 100 4.54 -29.80 -5.36
N CYS A 101 4.50 -28.51 -5.70
CA CYS A 101 5.55 -27.87 -6.49
C CYS A 101 6.67 -27.36 -5.57
N PRO A 102 7.95 -27.46 -5.97
CA PRO A 102 9.04 -26.83 -5.23
C PRO A 102 8.89 -25.30 -5.21
N PRO A 103 9.49 -24.61 -4.22
CA PRO A 103 9.58 -23.15 -4.23
C PRO A 103 10.21 -22.63 -5.52
N GLY A 104 9.72 -21.50 -6.02
CA GLY A 104 10.31 -20.84 -7.19
C GLY A 104 11.76 -20.38 -6.96
N PRO A 105 12.51 -20.08 -8.03
CA PRO A 105 13.87 -19.56 -7.90
C PRO A 105 13.89 -18.19 -7.17
N PRO A 106 15.01 -17.83 -6.52
CA PRO A 106 15.20 -16.49 -5.96
C PRO A 106 15.00 -15.40 -7.01
N GLY A 107 14.48 -14.25 -6.58
CA GLY A 107 14.33 -13.08 -7.46
C GLY A 107 15.67 -12.52 -7.97
N PRO A 108 15.65 -11.70 -9.03
CA PRO A 108 16.85 -11.04 -9.53
C PRO A 108 17.45 -10.07 -8.49
N PRO A 109 18.77 -9.80 -8.54
CA PRO A 109 19.39 -8.78 -7.70
C PRO A 109 18.71 -7.41 -7.86
N GLY A 110 18.68 -6.64 -6.77
CA GLY A 110 18.17 -5.26 -6.79
C GLY A 110 18.97 -4.35 -7.73
N GLN A 111 18.40 -3.21 -8.10
CA GLN A 111 19.09 -2.22 -8.92
C GLN A 111 20.29 -1.62 -8.16
N PRO A 112 21.37 -1.23 -8.86
CA PRO A 112 22.48 -0.50 -8.24
C PRO A 112 22.01 0.77 -7.54
N GLY A 113 22.66 1.14 -6.44
CA GLY A 113 22.40 2.42 -5.75
C GLY A 113 22.68 3.63 -6.66
N GLN A 114 22.07 4.77 -6.33
CA GLN A 114 22.35 6.02 -7.04
C GLN A 114 23.80 6.48 -6.82
N PRO A 115 24.44 7.13 -7.82
CA PRO A 115 25.75 7.73 -7.63
C PRO A 115 25.77 8.73 -6.47
N GLY A 116 26.91 8.81 -5.77
CA GLY A 116 27.11 9.82 -4.74
C GLY A 116 27.10 11.24 -5.31
N LEU A 117 26.81 12.23 -4.44
CA LEU A 117 26.87 13.64 -4.80
C LEU A 117 28.33 14.05 -5.16
N PRO A 118 28.54 14.96 -6.12
CA PRO A 118 29.85 15.52 -6.40
C PRO A 118 30.49 16.14 -5.16
N GLY A 119 31.82 16.03 -5.05
CA GLY A 119 32.58 16.70 -3.98
C GLY A 119 32.52 18.23 -4.09
N ALA A 120 32.78 18.92 -2.98
CA ALA A 120 32.88 20.37 -2.97
C ALA A 120 34.07 20.85 -3.82
N PRO A 121 33.98 22.03 -4.47
CA PRO A 121 35.10 22.63 -5.18
C PRO A 121 36.32 22.82 -4.28
N GLY A 122 37.52 22.66 -4.84
CA GLY A 122 38.78 22.93 -4.15
C GLY A 122 38.99 24.43 -3.89
N PRO A 123 39.96 24.79 -3.01
CA PRO A 123 40.32 26.19 -2.77
C PRO A 123 40.95 26.84 -4.01
N ARG A 124 40.84 28.17 -4.11
CA ARG A 124 41.51 28.97 -5.16
C ARG A 124 43.04 28.88 -5.01
N GLY A 125 43.77 28.79 -6.13
CA GLY A 125 45.24 28.85 -6.14
C GLY A 125 45.80 30.24 -5.82
N GLU A 126 47.10 30.34 -5.54
CA GLU A 126 47.78 31.61 -5.27
C GLU A 126 47.91 32.50 -6.52
N ASP A 127 47.86 33.81 -6.30
CA ASP A 127 48.04 34.81 -7.35
C ASP A 127 49.49 34.90 -7.81
N ASN A 128 49.70 35.13 -9.12
CA ASN A 128 51.04 35.27 -9.69
C ASN A 128 51.56 36.71 -9.55
N THR A 129 52.74 36.89 -8.94
CA THR A 129 53.38 38.21 -8.72
C THR A 129 54.62 38.44 -9.60
N ALA A 130 54.85 37.61 -10.62
CA ALA A 130 56.03 37.75 -11.47
C ALA A 130 55.90 38.95 -12.42
N THR A 131 56.83 39.91 -12.30
CA THR A 131 56.95 41.04 -13.22
C THR A 131 58.10 40.78 -14.20
N TYR A 132 57.83 40.78 -15.50
CA TYR A 132 58.84 40.53 -16.53
C TYR A 132 59.50 41.84 -17.00
N ALA A 133 60.79 41.76 -17.35
CA ALA A 133 61.55 42.89 -17.89
C ALA A 133 61.14 43.23 -19.33
N PRO A 134 61.25 44.51 -19.77
CA PRO A 134 60.85 44.93 -21.11
C PRO A 134 61.76 44.35 -22.20
N ILE A 135 61.14 43.89 -23.28
CA ILE A 135 61.78 43.22 -24.41
C ILE A 135 62.40 44.27 -25.34
N THR A 136 63.68 44.09 -25.68
CA THR A 136 64.36 44.84 -26.75
C THR A 136 64.46 43.98 -28.00
N CYS A 137 63.86 44.43 -29.10
CA CYS A 137 63.87 43.68 -30.37
C CYS A 137 64.99 44.16 -31.30
N ALA A 138 65.60 43.22 -32.01
CA ALA A 138 66.54 43.52 -33.08
C ALA A 138 65.80 43.97 -34.36
N PRO A 139 66.40 44.83 -35.20
CA PRO A 139 65.77 45.32 -36.42
C PRO A 139 65.65 44.22 -37.49
N VAL A 140 64.49 44.18 -38.17
CA VAL A 140 64.13 43.19 -39.20
C VAL A 140 64.70 43.60 -40.56
N SER A 141 65.38 42.68 -41.26
CA SER A 141 65.89 42.89 -42.62
C SER A 141 64.76 42.92 -43.66
N GLN A 142 64.81 43.86 -44.59
CA GLN A 142 63.76 44.16 -45.59
C GLN A 142 63.93 43.42 -46.94
N ASP A 143 64.75 42.38 -47.01
CA ASP A 143 65.03 41.71 -48.29
C ASP A 143 63.86 40.82 -48.74
N CYS A 144 63.44 40.99 -49.99
CA CYS A 144 62.31 40.26 -50.56
C CYS A 144 62.70 38.81 -50.94
N ILE A 145 62.12 37.83 -50.25
CA ILE A 145 62.27 36.40 -50.55
C ILE A 145 61.50 36.08 -51.84
N LYS A 146 62.20 35.58 -52.87
CA LYS A 146 61.57 35.07 -54.10
C LYS A 146 61.32 33.57 -54.00
N CYS A 147 60.05 33.16 -54.07
CA CYS A 147 59.67 31.75 -54.12
C CYS A 147 59.83 31.16 -55.54
N PRO A 148 60.18 29.87 -55.68
CA PRO A 148 60.22 29.20 -56.98
C PRO A 148 58.81 28.99 -57.55
N GLN A 149 58.70 28.86 -58.88
CA GLN A 149 57.43 28.60 -59.56
C GLN A 149 56.94 27.18 -59.26
N GLY A 150 55.63 27.03 -59.02
CA GLY A 150 54.99 25.74 -58.75
C GLY A 150 54.99 24.78 -59.97
N PRO A 151 54.81 23.47 -59.74
CA PRO A 151 54.81 22.47 -60.80
C PRO A 151 53.61 22.64 -61.77
N ALA A 152 53.77 22.15 -62.99
CA ALA A 152 52.70 22.14 -64.00
C ALA A 152 51.55 21.23 -63.57
N GLY A 153 50.31 21.62 -63.91
CA GLY A 153 49.11 20.87 -63.56
C GLY A 153 48.98 19.54 -64.31
N PRO A 154 48.15 18.60 -63.81
CA PRO A 154 47.92 17.31 -64.44
C PRO A 154 47.22 17.46 -65.80
N GLN A 155 47.47 16.49 -66.69
CA GLN A 155 46.84 16.44 -68.02
C GLN A 155 45.32 16.20 -67.90
N GLY A 156 44.54 16.91 -68.71
CA GLY A 156 43.08 16.79 -68.72
C GLY A 156 42.59 15.44 -69.26
N PRO A 157 41.37 15.01 -68.91
CA PRO A 157 40.81 13.73 -69.35
C PRO A 157 40.58 13.69 -70.87
N SER A 158 40.77 12.50 -71.45
CA SER A 158 40.55 12.22 -72.88
C SER A 158 39.08 12.38 -73.27
N GLY A 159 38.81 13.02 -74.41
CA GLY A 159 37.45 13.21 -74.94
C GLY A 159 36.83 11.95 -75.57
N PRO A 160 35.49 11.87 -75.69
CA PRO A 160 34.79 10.72 -76.26
C PRO A 160 34.86 10.71 -77.80
N GLY A 161 34.96 9.51 -78.39
CA GLY A 161 34.93 9.28 -79.84
C GLY A 161 33.53 9.25 -80.43
#